data_AF-A0A0E3BGW9-F1
#
_entry.id   AF-A0A0E3BGW9-F1
#
_cell.length_a   1.000
_cell.length_b   1.000
_cell.length_c   1.000
_cell.angle_alpha   90.00
_cell.angle_beta   90.00
_cell.angle_gamma   90.00
#
_symmetry.space_group_name_H-M   'P 1'
#
loop_
_entity.id
_entity.type
_entity.pdbx_description
1 polymer ?
#
loop_
_entity_poly.entity_id
_entity_poly.type
_entity_poly.pdbx_seq_one_letter_code
_entity_poly.pdbx_strand_id
1 'polypeptide(L)'
;MSHPQTQLLIIDPQNDFCDLPADWCPYSPDTHQLIAPSLPVTGAHADMQRLSSWMAAQGDKLGQITITLDSHQAYDIAHPAFWQQRDGHAVLPFTSITAAQVRAGDYAPRNAAERERTLQYLDQLEAQGSYTLMVWPLHCEIGSWGHGIHASVLAACRQWQELQHRATRHVFKGMNPWTEHYSAIRAEVTDPQDGETGLNTALLAQLRQSSTLVIAGEASSHCVRATTEHIVEHWESNDYSRIVLLTDCMSPVAGFEGAHLDFLQRMRATGVRCETSASFGL
;
A
#
# COMPACT_ATOMS: atom_id res chain seq x y z
N MET A 1 16.77 0.41 -31.91
CA MET A 1 15.31 0.25 -31.67
C MET A 1 15.14 0.41 -30.18
N SER A 2 14.41 1.42 -29.70
CA SER A 2 14.17 1.55 -28.26
C SER A 2 13.32 0.36 -27.83
N HIS A 3 13.81 -0.47 -26.92
CA HIS A 3 13.00 -1.53 -26.34
C HIS A 3 11.70 -0.92 -25.79
N PRO A 4 10.55 -1.60 -25.93
CA PRO A 4 9.33 -1.19 -25.25
C PRO A 4 9.62 -1.06 -23.76
N GLN A 5 9.43 0.13 -23.19
CA GLN A 5 9.77 0.41 -21.80
C GLN A 5 8.70 -0.22 -20.91
N THR A 6 8.98 -1.39 -20.34
CA THR A 6 8.16 -1.98 -19.28
C THR A 6 8.53 -1.35 -17.93
N GLN A 7 7.53 -0.96 -17.16
CA GLN A 7 7.72 -0.50 -15.80
C GLN A 7 7.02 -1.45 -14.82
N LEU A 8 7.71 -1.82 -13.75
CA LEU A 8 7.15 -2.54 -12.61
C LEU A 8 6.83 -1.54 -11.50
N LEU A 9 5.59 -1.55 -11.02
CA LEU A 9 5.14 -0.87 -9.81
C LEU A 9 4.91 -1.94 -8.73
N ILE A 10 5.72 -1.90 -7.67
CA ILE A 10 5.61 -2.77 -6.52
C ILE A 10 4.99 -1.97 -5.38
N ILE A 11 3.79 -2.36 -4.96
CA ILE A 11 3.03 -1.62 -3.96
C ILE A 11 3.31 -2.21 -2.58
N ASP A 12 3.85 -1.39 -1.69
CA ASP A 12 4.06 -1.67 -0.27
C ASP A 12 4.62 -3.08 0.04
N PRO A 13 5.75 -3.51 -0.56
CA PRO A 13 6.35 -4.83 -0.31
C PRO A 13 7.08 -4.88 1.05
N GLN A 14 6.46 -4.37 2.11
CA GLN A 14 7.10 -4.08 3.39
C GLN A 14 7.01 -5.25 4.36
N ASN A 15 7.99 -5.36 5.26
CA ASN A 15 8.09 -6.44 6.23
C ASN A 15 6.85 -6.55 7.10
N ASP A 16 6.27 -5.42 7.53
CA ASP A 16 5.08 -5.39 8.37
C ASP A 16 3.84 -6.04 7.74
N PHE A 17 3.75 -6.04 6.41
CA PHE A 17 2.64 -6.65 5.67
C PHE A 17 2.88 -8.11 5.30
N CYS A 18 4.09 -8.62 5.47
CA CYS A 18 4.43 -9.98 5.08
C CYS A 18 4.27 -10.94 6.26
N ASP A 19 3.63 -12.10 6.07
CA ASP A 19 3.56 -13.19 7.05
C ASP A 19 4.90 -13.95 7.17
N LEU A 20 5.95 -13.22 7.58
CA LEU A 20 7.33 -13.70 7.62
C LEU A 20 7.51 -14.85 8.63
N PRO A 21 8.23 -15.93 8.24
CA PRO A 21 8.62 -16.95 9.19
C PRO A 21 9.65 -16.41 10.20
N ALA A 22 9.76 -17.08 11.36
CA ALA A 22 10.56 -16.58 12.48
C ALA A 22 12.06 -16.42 12.16
N ASP A 23 12.61 -17.22 11.24
CA ASP A 23 13.99 -17.15 10.79
C ASP A 23 14.28 -15.99 9.83
N TRP A 24 13.24 -15.29 9.36
CA TRP A 24 13.34 -14.05 8.59
C TRP A 24 13.24 -12.79 9.46
N CYS A 25 12.85 -12.95 10.72
CA CYS A 25 12.61 -11.86 11.65
C CYS A 25 13.87 -11.57 12.48
N PRO A 26 14.33 -10.31 12.57
CA PRO A 26 15.49 -9.97 13.40
C PRO A 26 15.12 -9.92 14.88
N TYR A 27 16.14 -9.85 15.73
CA TYR A 27 15.96 -9.57 17.16
C TYR A 27 16.27 -8.11 17.44
N SER A 28 15.45 -7.47 18.29
CA SER A 28 15.71 -6.12 18.78
C SER A 28 17.00 -6.11 19.60
N PRO A 29 17.92 -5.16 19.34
CA PRO A 29 19.14 -5.02 20.13
C PRO A 29 18.85 -4.57 21.57
N ASP A 30 17.73 -3.90 21.81
CA ASP A 30 17.39 -3.33 23.12
C ASP A 30 16.61 -4.31 24.00
N THR A 31 15.64 -5.03 23.41
CA THR A 31 14.76 -5.94 24.17
C THR A 31 15.15 -7.41 24.02
N HIS A 32 16.03 -7.74 23.07
CA HIS A 32 16.36 -9.11 22.68
C HIS A 32 15.14 -9.96 22.28
N GLN A 33 14.01 -9.33 21.97
CA GLN A 33 12.81 -9.99 21.50
C GLN A 33 12.81 -10.05 19.98
N LEU A 34 12.16 -11.07 19.43
CA LEU A 34 11.93 -11.19 18.00
C LEU A 34 11.05 -10.01 17.55
N ILE A 35 11.50 -9.28 16.53
CA ILE A 35 10.70 -8.25 15.86
C ILE A 35 9.85 -8.97 14.80
N ALA A 36 8.55 -9.04 15.01
CA ALA A 36 7.61 -9.65 14.08
C ALA A 36 6.88 -8.58 13.24
N PRO A 37 6.38 -8.94 12.05
CA PRO A 37 5.46 -8.12 11.28
C PRO A 37 4.25 -7.70 12.13
N SER A 38 3.91 -6.41 12.10
CA SER A 38 2.80 -5.85 12.89
C SER A 38 1.42 -6.02 12.26
N LEU A 39 1.34 -6.10 10.93
CA LEU A 39 0.09 -6.24 10.18
C LEU A 39 0.22 -7.28 9.04
N PRO A 40 0.61 -8.54 9.34
CA PRO A 40 0.90 -9.52 8.32
C PRO A 40 -0.36 -9.93 7.55
N VAL A 41 -0.24 -9.93 6.23
CA VAL A 41 -1.21 -10.46 5.29
C VAL A 41 -0.85 -11.92 5.01
N THR A 42 -1.80 -12.83 5.20
CA THR A 42 -1.57 -14.27 4.95
C THR A 42 -1.28 -14.50 3.47
N GLY A 43 -0.15 -15.13 3.16
CA GLY A 43 0.32 -15.39 1.79
C GLY A 43 1.35 -14.40 1.26
N ALA A 44 1.44 -13.20 1.86
CA ALA A 44 2.25 -12.10 1.34
C ALA A 44 3.76 -12.41 1.28
N HIS A 45 4.30 -13.20 2.21
CA HIS A 45 5.69 -13.66 2.12
C HIS A 45 5.92 -14.47 0.83
N ALA A 46 4.99 -15.36 0.50
CA ALA A 46 5.07 -16.19 -0.69
C ALA A 46 4.80 -15.38 -1.98
N ASP A 47 3.92 -14.37 -1.93
CA ASP A 47 3.73 -13.40 -3.00
C ASP A 47 5.03 -12.68 -3.34
N MET A 48 5.73 -12.16 -2.32
CA MET A 48 7.01 -11.46 -2.50
C MET A 48 8.11 -12.39 -3.03
N GLN A 49 8.09 -13.67 -2.66
CA GLN A 49 9.00 -14.67 -3.23
C GLN A 49 8.72 -14.92 -4.72
N ARG A 50 7.46 -15.09 -5.13
CA ARG A 50 7.07 -15.23 -6.54
C ARG A 50 7.44 -13.99 -7.35
N LEU A 51 7.16 -12.81 -6.82
CA LEU A 51 7.54 -11.54 -7.44
C LEU A 51 9.06 -11.44 -7.64
N SER A 52 9.85 -11.75 -6.62
CA SER A 52 11.32 -11.72 -6.72
C SER A 52 11.86 -12.70 -7.77
N SER A 53 11.24 -13.88 -7.90
CA SER A 53 11.60 -14.89 -8.90
C SER A 53 11.26 -14.41 -10.31
N TRP A 54 10.09 -13.77 -10.47
CA TRP A 54 9.69 -13.17 -11.73
C TRP A 54 10.61 -12.02 -12.15
N MET A 55 10.97 -11.14 -11.20
CA MET A 55 11.93 -10.05 -11.45
C MET A 55 13.29 -10.58 -11.92
N ALA A 56 13.80 -11.65 -11.31
CA ALA A 56 15.04 -12.27 -11.73
C ALA A 56 14.96 -12.84 -13.15
N ALA A 57 13.81 -13.43 -13.53
CA ALA A 57 13.60 -13.97 -14.87
C ALA A 57 13.41 -12.89 -15.96
N GLN A 58 12.87 -11.72 -15.60
CA GLN A 58 12.55 -10.65 -16.54
C GLN A 58 13.49 -9.43 -16.47
N GLY A 59 14.52 -9.47 -15.62
CA GLY A 59 15.35 -8.32 -15.24
C GLY A 59 15.95 -7.56 -16.42
N ASP A 60 16.38 -8.24 -17.48
CA ASP A 60 16.96 -7.65 -18.70
C ASP A 60 15.96 -6.80 -19.50
N LYS A 61 14.65 -7.06 -19.33
CA LYS A 61 13.56 -6.44 -20.10
C LYS A 61 12.82 -5.37 -19.29
N LEU A 62 13.05 -5.30 -17.98
CA LEU A 62 12.45 -4.29 -17.10
C LEU A 62 13.18 -2.95 -17.26
N GLY A 63 12.47 -1.93 -17.73
CA GLY A 63 13.02 -0.60 -17.98
C GLY A 63 13.06 0.33 -16.76
N GLN A 64 12.13 0.15 -15.81
CA GLN A 64 12.08 0.91 -14.55
C GLN A 64 11.35 0.11 -13.46
N ILE A 65 11.77 0.27 -12.21
CA ILE A 65 11.05 -0.19 -11.02
C ILE A 65 10.67 1.02 -10.16
N THR A 66 9.40 1.10 -9.77
CA THR A 66 8.89 2.02 -8.75
C THR A 66 8.34 1.20 -7.59
N ILE A 67 8.69 1.57 -6.36
CA ILE A 67 8.23 0.93 -5.14
C ILE A 67 7.47 1.96 -4.33
N THR A 68 6.28 1.61 -3.85
CA THR A 68 5.56 2.44 -2.87
C THR A 68 5.84 1.93 -1.47
N LEU A 69 5.87 2.85 -0.51
CA LEU A 69 6.08 2.54 0.90
C LEU A 69 5.02 3.26 1.71
N ASP A 70 4.18 2.49 2.38
CA ASP A 70 3.39 2.99 3.49
C ASP A 70 4.32 3.48 4.58
N SER A 71 4.05 4.65 5.13
CA SER A 71 5.03 5.40 5.91
C SER A 71 4.34 6.26 6.94
N HIS A 72 4.19 5.71 8.14
CA HIS A 72 3.40 6.35 9.18
C HIS A 72 4.26 6.84 10.35
N GLN A 73 3.72 7.83 11.05
CA GLN A 73 4.11 8.13 12.41
C GLN A 73 3.29 7.27 13.38
N ALA A 74 3.80 7.07 14.60
CA ALA A 74 3.02 6.40 15.65
C ALA A 74 1.72 7.17 15.99
N TYR A 75 1.76 8.50 15.94
CA TYR A 75 0.59 9.37 16.08
C TYR A 75 -0.03 9.62 14.71
N ASP A 76 -1.00 8.79 14.34
CA ASP A 76 -1.67 8.78 13.04
C ASP A 76 -3.15 8.40 13.24
N ILE A 77 -4.06 9.01 12.47
CA ILE A 77 -5.50 8.77 12.54
C ILE A 77 -5.89 7.29 12.36
N ALA A 78 -5.06 6.50 11.69
CA ALA A 78 -5.24 5.07 11.51
C ALA A 78 -4.68 4.24 12.68
N HIS A 79 -4.05 4.85 13.69
CA HIS A 79 -3.33 4.16 14.77
C HIS A 79 -3.92 4.37 16.17
N PRO A 80 -3.69 3.44 17.12
CA PRO A 80 -4.25 3.49 18.47
C PRO A 80 -3.84 4.73 19.26
N ALA A 81 -2.64 5.28 18.99
CA ALA A 81 -2.12 6.44 19.71
C ALA A 81 -2.94 7.71 19.45
N PHE A 82 -3.65 7.80 18.32
CA PHE A 82 -4.51 8.93 18.01
C PHE A 82 -5.81 8.91 18.81
N TRP A 83 -6.28 7.73 19.23
CA TRP A 83 -7.62 7.54 19.77
C TRP A 83 -7.66 7.19 21.26
N GLN A 84 -8.79 7.51 21.88
CA GLN A 84 -9.21 7.02 23.19
C GLN A 84 -10.72 6.72 23.19
N GLN A 85 -11.13 5.80 24.03
CA GLN A 85 -12.54 5.51 24.32
C GLN A 85 -13.13 6.56 25.27
N ARG A 86 -14.46 6.55 25.46
CA ARG A 86 -15.19 7.45 26.37
C ARG A 86 -14.56 7.58 27.76
N ASP A 87 -14.08 6.48 28.30
CA ASP A 87 -13.51 6.37 29.65
C ASP A 87 -11.99 6.61 29.70
N GLY A 88 -11.38 6.99 28.57
CA GLY A 88 -9.96 7.24 28.43
C GLY A 88 -9.10 6.01 28.12
N HIS A 89 -9.69 4.80 28.08
CA HIS A 89 -8.95 3.60 27.69
C HIS A 89 -8.48 3.66 26.22
N ALA A 90 -7.45 2.88 25.91
CA ALA A 90 -6.92 2.76 24.55
C ALA A 90 -7.95 2.11 23.62
N VAL A 91 -7.96 2.56 22.36
CA VAL A 91 -8.66 1.86 21.28
C VAL A 91 -7.77 0.72 20.79
N LEU A 92 -8.34 -0.48 20.65
CA LEU A 92 -7.60 -1.64 20.16
C LEU A 92 -7.53 -1.62 18.63
N PRO A 93 -6.46 -2.19 18.03
CA PRO A 93 -6.43 -2.47 16.60
C PRO A 93 -7.66 -3.25 16.11
N PHE A 94 -7.93 -3.12 14.82
CA PHE A 94 -9.11 -3.67 14.12
C PHE A 94 -10.44 -3.11 14.64
N THR A 95 -10.44 -1.86 15.12
CA THR A 95 -11.66 -1.14 15.54
C THR A 95 -12.10 -0.18 14.43
N SER A 96 -13.33 -0.34 13.94
CA SER A 96 -13.93 0.64 13.04
C SER A 96 -14.55 1.81 13.82
N ILE A 97 -14.30 3.03 13.37
CA ILE A 97 -14.79 4.27 14.00
C ILE A 97 -15.57 5.10 12.97
N THR A 98 -16.78 5.50 13.34
CA THR A 98 -17.66 6.38 12.55
C THR A 98 -17.71 7.80 13.10
N ALA A 99 -18.04 8.77 12.26
CA ALA A 99 -18.30 10.15 12.67
C ALA A 99 -19.41 10.22 13.74
N ALA A 100 -20.42 9.35 13.62
CA ALA A 100 -21.51 9.23 14.60
C ALA A 100 -21.01 8.80 15.99
N GLN A 101 -20.15 7.79 16.08
CA GLN A 101 -19.56 7.34 17.35
C GLN A 101 -18.67 8.40 17.98
N VAL A 102 -17.92 9.16 17.16
CA VAL A 102 -17.11 10.28 17.66
C VAL A 102 -18.01 11.38 18.22
N ARG A 103 -19.10 11.74 17.53
CA ARG A 103 -20.10 12.71 18.02
C ARG A 103 -20.78 12.25 19.31
N ALA A 104 -21.11 10.96 19.43
CA ALA A 104 -21.66 10.34 20.64
C ALA A 104 -20.66 10.25 21.79
N GLY A 105 -19.37 10.50 21.52
CA GLY A 105 -18.30 10.41 22.50
C GLY A 105 -17.98 8.98 22.91
N ASP A 106 -18.28 8.00 22.06
CA ASP A 106 -17.80 6.62 22.25
C ASP A 106 -16.28 6.56 22.00
N TYR A 107 -15.81 7.35 21.01
CA TYR A 107 -14.41 7.55 20.70
C TYR A 107 -14.08 9.05 20.60
N ALA A 108 -12.83 9.42 20.87
CA ALA A 108 -12.32 10.77 20.69
C ALA A 108 -10.82 10.73 20.33
N PRO A 109 -10.29 11.73 19.59
CA PRO A 109 -8.85 11.90 19.51
C PRO A 109 -8.27 12.20 20.89
N ARG A 110 -7.06 11.73 21.16
CA ARG A 110 -6.34 12.01 22.42
C ARG A 110 -6.03 13.50 22.57
N ASN A 111 -5.64 14.14 21.47
CA ASN A 111 -5.55 15.59 21.43
C ASN A 111 -6.94 16.18 21.17
N ALA A 112 -7.59 16.70 22.21
CA ALA A 112 -8.94 17.26 22.11
C ALA A 112 -9.04 18.43 21.12
N ALA A 113 -7.94 19.16 20.85
CA ALA A 113 -7.91 20.25 19.88
C ALA A 113 -8.11 19.78 18.43
N GLU A 114 -7.87 18.50 18.14
CA GLU A 114 -7.98 17.93 16.79
C GLU A 114 -9.39 17.43 16.46
N ARG A 115 -10.29 17.40 17.46
CA ARG A 115 -11.64 16.80 17.32
C ARG A 115 -12.44 17.33 16.14
N GLU A 116 -12.42 18.63 15.91
CA GLU A 116 -13.18 19.23 14.80
C GLU A 116 -12.64 18.75 13.44
N ARG A 117 -11.32 18.79 13.25
CA ARG A 117 -10.65 18.31 12.04
C ARG A 117 -10.89 16.81 11.82
N THR A 118 -10.80 16.01 12.88
CA THR A 118 -11.10 14.58 12.83
C THR A 118 -12.54 14.31 12.37
N LEU A 119 -13.52 15.06 12.88
CA LEU A 119 -14.92 14.92 12.45
C LEU A 119 -15.12 15.31 10.99
N GLN A 120 -14.47 16.40 10.52
CA GLN A 120 -14.51 16.81 9.11
C GLN A 120 -13.95 15.71 8.19
N TYR A 121 -12.82 15.11 8.57
CA TYR A 121 -12.25 13.96 7.87
C TYR A 121 -13.24 12.78 7.82
N LEU A 122 -13.79 12.37 8.96
CA LEU A 122 -14.69 11.21 9.02
C LEU A 122 -15.97 11.44 8.22
N ASP A 123 -16.56 12.65 8.28
CA ASP A 123 -17.74 13.00 7.48
C ASP A 123 -17.43 12.90 5.98
N GLN A 124 -16.27 13.38 5.54
CA GLN A 124 -15.87 13.32 4.14
C GLN A 124 -15.55 11.89 3.70
N LEU A 125 -14.91 11.09 4.54
CA LEU A 125 -14.64 9.68 4.29
C LEU A 125 -15.95 8.90 4.11
N GLU A 126 -16.89 9.06 5.04
CA GLU A 126 -18.21 8.42 4.99
C GLU A 126 -19.04 8.89 3.79
N ALA A 127 -18.98 10.17 3.43
CA ALA A 127 -19.69 10.71 2.27
C ALA A 127 -19.19 10.15 0.92
N GLN A 128 -17.91 9.77 0.83
CA GLN A 128 -17.35 9.10 -0.35
C GLN A 128 -17.80 7.64 -0.45
N GLY A 129 -18.08 6.98 0.67
CA GLY A 129 -18.63 5.63 0.73
C GLY A 129 -17.65 4.49 0.44
N SER A 130 -16.38 4.80 0.13
CA SER A 130 -15.36 3.79 -0.19
C SER A 130 -14.87 3.02 1.03
N TYR A 131 -14.80 3.66 2.21
CA TYR A 131 -14.29 3.09 3.43
C TYR A 131 -14.98 3.65 4.68
N THR A 132 -14.94 2.89 5.76
CA THR A 132 -15.09 3.40 7.12
C THR A 132 -13.71 3.39 7.76
N LEU A 133 -13.38 4.39 8.59
CA LEU A 133 -12.08 4.42 9.26
C LEU A 133 -11.88 3.11 10.04
N MET A 134 -10.69 2.54 9.88
CA MET A 134 -10.20 1.39 10.62
C MET A 134 -8.99 1.82 11.43
N VAL A 135 -8.97 1.48 12.72
CA VAL A 135 -7.77 1.59 13.54
C VAL A 135 -6.95 0.32 13.34
N TRP A 136 -5.77 0.42 12.74
CA TRP A 136 -4.82 -0.67 12.53
C TRP A 136 -3.81 -0.78 13.69
N PRO A 137 -3.06 -1.89 13.82
CA PRO A 137 -1.85 -1.89 14.65
C PRO A 137 -0.88 -0.81 14.16
N LEU A 138 0.02 -0.32 15.03
CA LEU A 138 1.15 0.50 14.54
C LEU A 138 1.95 -0.34 13.55
N HIS A 139 2.00 0.10 12.30
CA HIS A 139 2.69 -0.57 11.22
C HIS A 139 3.41 0.44 10.35
N CYS A 140 4.40 -0.04 9.59
CA CYS A 140 5.21 0.72 8.66
C CYS A 140 5.73 2.05 9.25
N GLU A 141 6.10 2.02 10.53
CA GLU A 141 6.60 3.20 11.23
C GLU A 141 7.92 3.65 10.61
N ILE A 142 8.01 4.91 10.19
CA ILE A 142 9.17 5.45 9.49
C ILE A 142 10.46 5.19 10.28
N GLY A 143 11.38 4.45 9.67
CA GLY A 143 12.68 4.11 10.26
C GLY A 143 12.70 2.82 11.10
N SER A 144 11.55 2.18 11.31
CA SER A 144 11.47 0.84 11.91
C SER A 144 11.93 -0.25 10.94
N TRP A 145 12.17 -1.46 11.45
CA TRP A 145 12.41 -2.63 10.59
C TRP A 145 11.18 -3.00 9.76
N GLY A 146 9.99 -2.86 10.35
CA GLY A 146 8.71 -3.17 9.72
C GLY A 146 8.44 -2.33 8.46
N HIS A 147 8.91 -1.07 8.46
CA HIS A 147 8.88 -0.17 7.30
C HIS A 147 9.76 -0.62 6.13
N GLY A 148 10.79 -1.43 6.39
CA GLY A 148 11.71 -1.91 5.36
C GLY A 148 11.06 -2.86 4.34
N ILE A 149 11.63 -2.91 3.14
CA ILE A 149 11.20 -3.80 2.05
C ILE A 149 11.58 -5.26 2.37
N HIS A 150 10.69 -6.19 2.02
CA HIS A 150 10.90 -7.63 2.06
C HIS A 150 12.23 -8.02 1.42
N ALA A 151 13.01 -8.85 2.12
CA ALA A 151 14.41 -9.09 1.76
C ALA A 151 14.61 -9.71 0.36
N SER A 152 13.69 -10.57 -0.13
CA SER A 152 13.79 -11.13 -1.49
C SER A 152 13.55 -10.07 -2.57
N VAL A 153 12.53 -9.22 -2.37
CA VAL A 153 12.23 -8.13 -3.30
C VAL A 153 13.37 -7.12 -3.30
N LEU A 154 13.89 -6.75 -2.13
CA LEU A 154 15.04 -5.85 -2.01
C LEU A 154 16.28 -6.41 -2.72
N ALA A 155 16.55 -7.71 -2.58
CA ALA A 155 17.65 -8.38 -3.28
C ALA A 155 17.45 -8.38 -4.81
N ALA A 156 16.24 -8.69 -5.29
CA ALA A 156 15.92 -8.65 -6.71
C ALA A 156 16.01 -7.24 -7.30
N CYS A 157 15.57 -6.22 -6.55
CA CYS A 157 15.76 -4.82 -6.92
C CYS A 157 17.25 -4.49 -7.04
N ARG A 158 18.09 -4.89 -6.08
CA ARG A 158 19.55 -4.67 -6.16
C ARG A 158 20.15 -5.29 -7.42
N GLN A 159 19.83 -6.55 -7.72
CA GLN A 159 20.31 -7.22 -8.92
C GLN A 159 19.87 -6.50 -10.20
N TRP A 160 18.61 -6.06 -10.27
CA TRP A 160 18.11 -5.26 -11.40
C TRP A 160 18.84 -3.92 -11.53
N GLN A 161 19.12 -3.23 -10.42
CA GLN A 161 19.85 -1.96 -10.44
C GLN A 161 21.28 -2.13 -10.95
N GLU A 162 21.97 -3.19 -10.52
CA GLU A 162 23.32 -3.55 -10.99
C GLU A 162 23.32 -3.91 -12.48
N LEU A 163 22.29 -4.64 -12.95
CA LEU A 163 22.16 -5.06 -14.34
C LEU A 163 21.82 -3.91 -15.30
N GLN A 164 20.88 -3.06 -14.91
CA GLN A 164 20.38 -1.95 -15.74
C GLN A 164 21.14 -0.64 -15.53
N HIS A 165 22.03 -0.59 -14.53
CA HIS A 165 22.71 0.62 -14.06
C HIS A 165 21.74 1.79 -13.79
N ARG A 166 20.62 1.48 -13.11
CA ARG A 166 19.54 2.42 -12.80
C ARG A 166 19.15 2.27 -11.35
N ALA A 167 18.67 3.35 -10.73
CA ALA A 167 18.11 3.29 -9.38
C ALA A 167 16.61 2.94 -9.41
N THR A 168 16.16 2.18 -8.42
CA THR A 168 14.72 2.06 -8.14
C THR A 168 14.17 3.38 -7.66
N ARG A 169 12.94 3.74 -8.07
CA ARG A 169 12.23 4.89 -7.52
C ARG A 169 11.43 4.47 -6.29
N HIS A 170 11.46 5.28 -5.23
CA HIS A 170 10.60 5.08 -4.06
C HIS A 170 9.56 6.20 -3.99
N VAL A 171 8.34 5.86 -3.61
CA VAL A 171 7.22 6.78 -3.38
C VAL A 171 6.68 6.50 -1.98
N PHE A 172 6.86 7.44 -1.07
CA PHE A 172 6.33 7.36 0.29
C PHE A 172 4.87 7.87 0.30
N LYS A 173 4.00 7.21 1.08
CA LYS A 173 2.61 7.61 1.33
C LYS A 173 2.27 7.38 2.81
N GLY A 174 1.20 8.00 3.30
CA GLY A 174 0.77 7.86 4.71
C GLY A 174 1.44 8.78 5.73
N MET A 175 2.28 9.72 5.30
CA MET A 175 3.05 10.58 6.24
C MET A 175 2.21 11.66 6.94
N ASN A 176 1.01 11.96 6.43
CA ASN A 176 0.10 12.92 7.02
C ASN A 176 -0.74 12.22 8.10
N PRO A 177 -0.64 12.62 9.38
CA PRO A 177 -1.27 11.89 10.48
C PRO A 177 -2.80 12.08 10.58
N TRP A 178 -3.41 12.87 9.68
CA TRP A 178 -4.83 13.22 9.75
C TRP A 178 -5.66 12.60 8.63
N THR A 179 -5.05 11.80 7.74
CA THR A 179 -5.78 11.14 6.66
C THR A 179 -5.17 9.78 6.32
N GLU A 180 -6.04 8.80 6.06
CA GLU A 180 -5.62 7.49 5.57
C GLU A 180 -5.15 7.58 4.11
N HIS A 181 -4.14 6.79 3.75
CA HIS A 181 -3.45 6.91 2.47
C HIS A 181 -3.13 5.56 1.82
N TYR A 182 -4.15 4.72 1.58
CA TYR A 182 -3.96 3.42 0.92
C TYR A 182 -3.38 3.56 -0.49
N SER A 183 -3.87 4.50 -1.28
CA SER A 183 -3.45 4.64 -2.68
C SER A 183 -2.20 5.50 -2.81
N ALA A 184 -1.19 5.07 -3.57
CA ALA A 184 -0.03 5.93 -3.87
C ALA A 184 -0.33 7.13 -4.80
N ILE A 185 -1.59 7.26 -5.26
CA ILE A 185 -2.03 8.29 -6.20
C ILE A 185 -2.74 9.46 -5.49
N ARG A 186 -3.44 9.21 -4.38
CA ARG A 186 -4.16 10.21 -3.56
C ARG A 186 -4.56 9.58 -2.23
N ALA A 187 -4.65 10.39 -1.18
CA ALA A 187 -5.20 10.00 0.11
C ALA A 187 -6.72 9.77 0.04
N GLU A 188 -7.29 9.09 1.02
CA GLU A 188 -8.74 8.84 1.11
C GLU A 188 -9.53 10.14 1.29
N VAL A 189 -8.95 11.09 2.03
CA VAL A 189 -9.42 12.47 2.10
C VAL A 189 -8.22 13.39 1.90
N THR A 190 -8.23 14.18 0.84
CA THR A 190 -7.19 15.19 0.62
C THR A 190 -7.24 16.27 1.70
N ASP A 191 -6.09 16.50 2.31
CA ASP A 191 -5.85 17.60 3.22
C ASP A 191 -5.39 18.83 2.43
N PRO A 192 -6.15 19.94 2.43
CA PRO A 192 -5.79 21.14 1.67
C PRO A 192 -4.51 21.83 2.20
N GLN A 193 -4.05 21.48 3.40
CA GLN A 193 -2.82 22.02 3.98
C GLN A 193 -1.57 21.20 3.59
N ASP A 194 -1.76 20.03 2.99
CA ASP A 194 -0.69 19.11 2.61
C ASP A 194 -0.88 18.60 1.19
N GLY A 195 -0.12 19.18 0.26
CA GLY A 195 -0.17 18.83 -1.16
C GLY A 195 0.20 17.37 -1.47
N GLU A 196 0.90 16.67 -0.57
CA GLU A 196 1.24 15.25 -0.75
C GLU A 196 0.04 14.32 -0.59
N THR A 197 -1.04 14.79 0.04
CA THR A 197 -2.32 14.06 0.15
C THR A 197 -3.22 14.21 -1.09
N GLY A 198 -2.87 15.13 -1.97
CA GLY A 198 -3.56 15.39 -3.23
C GLY A 198 -3.20 14.38 -4.32
N LEU A 199 -3.67 14.65 -5.55
CA LEU A 199 -3.39 13.78 -6.69
C LEU A 199 -1.90 13.82 -7.08
N ASN A 200 -1.24 12.65 -7.03
CA ASN A 200 0.15 12.45 -7.43
C ASN A 200 0.29 12.40 -8.96
N THR A 201 0.10 13.56 -9.59
CA THR A 201 0.21 13.76 -11.04
C THR A 201 1.59 13.38 -11.58
N ALA A 202 2.65 13.58 -10.79
CA ALA A 202 4.01 13.22 -11.17
C ALA A 202 4.19 11.69 -11.31
N LEU A 203 3.65 10.90 -10.37
CA LEU A 203 3.67 9.44 -10.46
C LEU A 203 2.82 8.94 -11.64
N LEU A 204 1.60 9.47 -11.82
CA LEU A 204 0.74 9.12 -12.94
C LEU A 204 1.40 9.38 -14.29
N ALA A 205 1.96 10.58 -14.49
CA ALA A 205 2.65 10.95 -15.72
C ALA A 205 3.85 10.04 -16.00
N GLN A 206 4.57 9.62 -14.96
CA GLN A 206 5.67 8.67 -15.11
C GLN A 206 5.18 7.28 -15.52
N LEU A 207 4.20 6.71 -14.80
CA LEU A 207 3.66 5.37 -15.08
C LEU A 207 3.13 5.26 -16.52
N ARG A 208 2.48 6.33 -17.00
CA ARG A 208 1.93 6.42 -18.37
C ARG A 208 2.98 6.41 -19.49
N GLN A 209 4.25 6.69 -19.20
CA GLN A 209 5.33 6.61 -20.20
C GLN A 209 5.66 5.16 -20.57
N SER A 210 5.36 4.20 -19.69
CA SER A 210 5.66 2.79 -19.92
C SER A 210 4.74 2.18 -20.98
N SER A 211 5.28 1.43 -21.94
CA SER A 211 4.46 0.68 -22.89
C SER A 211 3.63 -0.41 -22.19
N THR A 212 4.17 -0.99 -21.12
CA THR A 212 3.48 -1.93 -20.23
C THR A 212 3.77 -1.55 -18.78
N LEU A 213 2.73 -1.41 -17.98
CA LEU A 213 2.79 -1.23 -16.54
C LEU A 213 2.41 -2.55 -15.86
N VAL A 214 3.36 -3.15 -15.15
CA VAL A 214 3.13 -4.35 -14.33
C VAL A 214 2.95 -3.91 -12.88
N ILE A 215 1.91 -4.41 -12.22
CA ILE A 215 1.55 -4.09 -10.83
C ILE A 215 1.52 -5.38 -10.00
N ALA A 216 2.18 -5.35 -8.86
CA ALA A 216 2.21 -6.39 -7.82
C ALA A 216 2.40 -5.72 -6.45
N GLY A 217 2.28 -6.47 -5.35
CA GLY A 217 2.48 -5.91 -4.01
C GLY A 217 1.36 -6.25 -3.04
N GLU A 218 1.29 -5.54 -1.93
CA GLU A 218 0.32 -5.78 -0.86
C GLU A 218 -0.44 -4.51 -0.43
N ALA A 219 -1.66 -4.61 0.11
CA ALA A 219 -2.57 -5.75 0.01
C ALA A 219 -3.53 -5.56 -1.19
N SER A 220 -3.89 -6.66 -1.85
CA SER A 220 -4.85 -6.68 -2.98
C SER A 220 -6.27 -6.21 -2.66
N SER A 221 -6.63 -6.10 -1.38
CA SER A 221 -7.92 -5.56 -0.93
C SER A 221 -7.87 -4.08 -0.56
N HIS A 222 -6.67 -3.50 -0.37
CA HIS A 222 -6.44 -2.13 0.11
C HIS A 222 -5.48 -1.39 -0.85
N CYS A 223 -4.19 -1.27 -0.52
CA CYS A 223 -3.25 -0.41 -1.23
C CYS A 223 -3.11 -0.74 -2.73
N VAL A 224 -3.01 -2.03 -3.08
CA VAL A 224 -2.95 -2.45 -4.49
C VAL A 224 -4.24 -2.10 -5.22
N ARG A 225 -5.38 -2.39 -4.58
CA ARG A 225 -6.71 -2.09 -5.12
C ARG A 225 -6.88 -0.59 -5.37
N ALA A 226 -6.73 0.22 -4.32
CA ALA A 226 -6.93 1.67 -4.37
C ALA A 226 -5.97 2.32 -5.38
N THR A 227 -4.68 1.96 -5.35
CA THR A 227 -3.68 2.50 -6.27
C THR A 227 -4.02 2.14 -7.72
N THR A 228 -4.37 0.88 -7.98
CA THR A 228 -4.71 0.44 -9.35
C THR A 228 -5.98 1.12 -9.86
N GLU A 229 -7.02 1.22 -9.03
CA GLU A 229 -8.27 1.91 -9.38
C GLU A 229 -8.02 3.38 -9.72
N HIS A 230 -7.24 4.11 -8.92
CA HIS A 230 -6.89 5.50 -9.23
C HIS A 230 -5.98 5.65 -10.45
N ILE A 231 -5.07 4.69 -10.71
CA ILE A 231 -4.30 4.66 -11.96
C ILE A 231 -5.24 4.52 -13.15
N VAL A 232 -6.21 3.60 -13.09
CA VAL A 232 -7.20 3.36 -14.15
C VAL A 232 -8.10 4.57 -14.36
N GLU A 233 -8.60 5.19 -13.28
CA GLU A 233 -9.40 6.42 -13.30
C GLU A 233 -8.66 7.56 -14.02
N HIS A 234 -7.33 7.64 -13.84
CA HIS A 234 -6.48 8.70 -14.38
C HIS A 234 -5.49 8.23 -15.47
N TRP A 235 -5.81 7.14 -16.18
CA TRP A 235 -4.90 6.55 -17.19
C TRP A 235 -4.78 7.39 -18.47
N GLU A 236 -5.71 8.33 -18.70
CA GLU A 236 -5.73 9.25 -19.86
C GLU A 236 -5.62 8.54 -21.23
N SER A 237 -5.97 7.25 -21.28
CA SER A 237 -5.96 6.39 -22.46
C SER A 237 -7.04 5.32 -22.31
N ASN A 238 -7.65 4.93 -23.42
CA ASN A 238 -8.61 3.80 -23.46
C ASN A 238 -7.91 2.44 -23.61
N ASP A 239 -6.58 2.43 -23.76
CA ASP A 239 -5.80 1.20 -23.84
C ASP A 239 -5.34 0.76 -22.44
N TYR A 240 -6.27 0.13 -21.71
CA TYR A 240 -6.02 -0.48 -20.40
C TYR A 240 -5.28 -1.82 -20.50
N SER A 241 -5.15 -2.39 -21.70
CA SER A 241 -4.41 -3.64 -21.91
C SER A 241 -2.90 -3.51 -21.63
N ARG A 242 -2.41 -2.28 -21.54
CA ARG A 242 -1.05 -1.93 -21.10
C ARG A 242 -0.82 -2.18 -19.61
N ILE A 243 -1.88 -2.28 -18.80
CA ILE A 243 -1.79 -2.53 -17.36
C ILE A 243 -1.92 -4.04 -17.13
N VAL A 244 -0.97 -4.60 -16.40
CA VAL A 244 -0.90 -6.02 -16.03
C VAL A 244 -0.85 -6.13 -14.51
N LEU A 245 -1.79 -6.86 -13.92
CA LEU A 245 -1.77 -7.26 -12.51
C LEU A 245 -1.23 -8.68 -12.40
N LEU A 246 -0.15 -8.87 -11.63
CA LEU A 246 0.35 -10.20 -11.26
C LEU A 246 -0.46 -10.72 -10.07
N THR A 247 -1.55 -11.42 -10.37
CA THR A 247 -2.58 -11.80 -9.39
C THR A 247 -2.14 -12.82 -8.35
N ASP A 248 -1.03 -13.53 -8.59
CA ASP A 248 -0.37 -14.41 -7.64
C ASP A 248 0.81 -13.72 -6.94
N CYS A 249 0.99 -12.41 -7.10
CA CYS A 249 2.00 -11.63 -6.37
C CYS A 249 1.31 -10.55 -5.51
N MET A 250 0.19 -10.92 -4.91
CA MET A 250 -0.63 -10.08 -4.02
C MET A 250 -1.65 -10.94 -3.25
N SER A 251 -1.92 -10.59 -2.00
CA SER A 251 -2.93 -11.25 -1.16
C SER A 251 -3.88 -10.25 -0.50
N PRO A 252 -5.13 -10.64 -0.17
CA PRO A 252 -6.06 -9.76 0.55
C PRO A 252 -5.81 -9.80 2.06
N VAL A 253 -6.10 -8.70 2.75
CA VAL A 253 -6.22 -8.73 4.22
C VAL A 253 -7.32 -9.71 4.60
N ALA A 254 -7.10 -10.54 5.62
CA ALA A 254 -8.05 -11.55 6.05
C ALA A 254 -9.43 -10.93 6.35
N GLY A 255 -10.49 -11.54 5.82
CA GLY A 255 -11.86 -11.03 5.92
C GLY A 255 -12.26 -10.03 4.81
N PHE A 256 -11.34 -9.66 3.92
CA PHE A 256 -11.58 -8.78 2.77
C PHE A 256 -11.45 -9.51 1.42
N GLU A 257 -11.60 -10.84 1.40
CA GLU A 257 -11.50 -11.66 0.19
C GLU A 257 -12.54 -11.26 -0.86
N GLY A 258 -13.74 -10.87 -0.43
CA GLY A 258 -14.78 -10.34 -1.33
C GLY A 258 -14.32 -9.08 -2.08
N ALA A 259 -13.72 -8.12 -1.37
CA ALA A 259 -13.21 -6.89 -1.98
C ALA A 259 -12.10 -7.16 -3.00
N HIS A 260 -11.25 -8.16 -2.75
CA HIS A 260 -10.24 -8.62 -3.70
C HIS A 260 -10.86 -9.24 -4.96
N LEU A 261 -11.84 -10.14 -4.81
CA LEU A 261 -12.51 -10.75 -5.97
C LEU A 261 -13.21 -9.70 -6.84
N ASP A 262 -13.93 -8.78 -6.21
CA ASP A 262 -14.61 -7.67 -6.88
C ASP A 262 -13.61 -6.75 -7.59
N PHE A 263 -12.46 -6.46 -6.96
CA PHE A 263 -11.37 -5.72 -7.58
C PHE A 263 -10.88 -6.41 -8.85
N LEU A 264 -10.47 -7.68 -8.78
CA LEU A 264 -9.97 -8.40 -9.94
C LEU A 264 -11.02 -8.51 -11.06
N GLN A 265 -12.29 -8.73 -10.71
CA GLN A 265 -13.38 -8.77 -11.69
C GLN A 265 -13.55 -7.42 -12.40
N ARG A 266 -13.55 -6.31 -11.66
CA ARG A 266 -13.65 -4.96 -12.24
C ARG A 266 -12.45 -4.65 -13.14
N MET A 267 -11.23 -4.95 -12.69
CA MET A 267 -10.03 -4.70 -13.50
C MET A 267 -10.08 -5.46 -14.84
N ARG A 268 -10.45 -6.75 -14.82
CA ARG A 268 -10.65 -7.51 -16.06
C ARG A 268 -11.74 -6.90 -16.95
N ALA A 269 -12.86 -6.48 -16.37
CA ALA A 269 -13.96 -5.87 -17.11
C ALA A 269 -13.56 -4.52 -17.76
N THR A 270 -12.66 -3.76 -17.13
CA THR A 270 -12.09 -2.53 -17.70
C THR A 270 -11.06 -2.79 -18.81
N GLY A 271 -10.56 -4.02 -18.93
CA GLY A 271 -9.55 -4.40 -19.94
C GLY A 271 -8.12 -4.44 -19.40
N VAL A 272 -7.93 -4.33 -18.08
CA VAL A 272 -6.65 -4.63 -17.42
C VAL A 272 -6.39 -6.13 -17.52
N ARG A 273 -5.13 -6.50 -17.78
CA ARG A 273 -4.72 -7.90 -17.88
C ARG A 273 -4.44 -8.44 -16.48
N CYS A 274 -5.15 -9.48 -16.08
CA CYS A 274 -4.87 -10.20 -14.84
C CYS A 274 -4.16 -11.51 -15.17
N GLU A 275 -2.88 -11.59 -14.87
CA GLU A 275 -1.99 -12.70 -15.22
C GLU A 275 -1.38 -13.32 -13.96
N THR A 276 -0.70 -14.46 -14.09
CA THR A 276 0.17 -14.98 -13.04
C THR A 276 1.64 -14.76 -13.40
N SER A 277 2.49 -14.68 -12.39
CA SER A 277 3.94 -14.59 -12.53
C SER A 277 4.53 -15.79 -13.28
N ALA A 278 3.84 -16.94 -13.27
CA ALA A 278 4.24 -18.12 -14.02
C ALA A 278 3.89 -18.04 -15.52
N SER A 279 2.78 -17.38 -15.90
CA SER A 279 2.33 -17.30 -17.30
C SER A 279 2.82 -16.06 -18.03
N PHE A 280 3.06 -14.96 -17.31
CA PHE A 280 3.42 -13.68 -17.90
C PHE A 280 4.93 -13.49 -17.98
N GLY A 281 5.45 -13.40 -19.21
CA GLY A 281 6.83 -12.98 -19.50
C GLY A 281 6.86 -11.70 -20.33
N LEU A 282 7.97 -10.96 -20.25
CA LEU A 282 8.27 -9.79 -21.08
C LEU A 282 8.94 -10.16 -22.40
#